data_AF-A0A964MB10-F1
#
_entry.id   AF-A0A964MB10-F1
#
_cell.length_a   1.000
_cell.length_b   1.000
_cell.length_c   1.000
_cell.angle_alpha   90.00
_cell.angle_beta   90.00
_cell.angle_gamma   90.00
#
_symmetry.space_group_name_H-M   'P 1'
#
loop_
_entity.id
_entity.type
_entity.pdbx_description
1 polymer ?
#
loop_
_entity_poly.entity_id
_entity_poly.type
_entity_poly.pdbx_seq_one_letter_code
_entity_poly.pdbx_strand_id
1 'polypeptide(L)'
;SAAADSGMNSVARYLFGIGFAPGSYTIADGSGLSRYNLCTPEQVAAALLALYRDPLLRPELLVALPVAGVDGTLWRRFPNGDGRARVRAKTGTMTGVSCLAGFAWGPGERVYCFALMFNNYTAKADAVRRIQDDILRELLEVAP
;
A
#
# COMPACT_ATOMS: atom_id res chain seq x y z
N SER A 1 -22.45 8.84 7.72
CA SER A 1 -22.90 10.24 7.68
C SER A 1 -22.83 10.70 6.24
N ALA A 2 -23.63 11.68 5.82
CA ALA A 2 -23.69 12.13 4.42
C ALA A 2 -22.31 12.49 3.80
N ALA A 3 -21.33 12.91 4.62
CA ALA A 3 -19.95 13.17 4.17
C ALA A 3 -19.14 11.88 3.90
N ALA A 4 -19.32 10.83 4.72
CA ALA A 4 -18.69 9.53 4.49
C ALA A 4 -19.27 8.85 3.23
N ASP A 5 -20.58 8.97 3.02
CA ASP A 5 -21.28 8.41 1.85
C ASP A 5 -20.85 9.12 0.55
N SER A 6 -20.67 10.45 0.60
CA SER A 6 -20.12 11.25 -0.51
C SER A 6 -18.66 10.89 -0.83
N GLY A 7 -17.82 10.69 0.20
CA GLY A 7 -16.43 10.30 0.04
C GLY A 7 -16.26 8.92 -0.60
N MET A 8 -17.01 7.92 -0.14
CA MET A 8 -16.97 6.56 -0.71
C MET A 8 -17.46 6.54 -2.16
N ASN A 9 -18.49 7.33 -2.49
CA ASN A 9 -18.96 7.44 -3.88
C ASN A 9 -17.90 8.07 -4.79
N SER A 10 -17.12 9.02 -4.26
CA SER A 10 -16.02 9.66 -5.00
C SER A 10 -14.89 8.67 -5.28
N VAL A 11 -14.52 7.84 -4.29
CA VAL A 11 -13.56 6.74 -4.46
C VAL A 11 -14.07 5.72 -5.47
N ALA A 12 -15.35 5.33 -5.37
CA ALA A 12 -15.93 4.38 -6.29
C ALA A 12 -15.95 4.89 -7.74
N ARG A 13 -16.28 6.17 -7.94
CA ARG A 13 -16.23 6.83 -9.24
C ARG A 13 -14.80 6.89 -9.81
N TYR A 14 -13.82 7.14 -8.95
CA TYR A 14 -12.42 7.11 -9.35
C TYR A 14 -11.98 5.70 -9.77
N LEU A 15 -12.29 4.68 -8.96
CA LEU A 15 -11.98 3.27 -9.25
C LEU A 15 -12.63 2.82 -10.57
N PHE A 16 -13.87 3.22 -10.82
CA PHE A 16 -14.53 3.00 -12.11
C PHE A 16 -13.78 3.67 -13.26
N GLY A 17 -13.36 4.94 -13.08
CA GLY A 17 -12.59 5.69 -14.07
C GLY A 17 -11.25 5.07 -14.44
N ILE A 18 -10.64 4.28 -13.53
CA ILE A 18 -9.40 3.54 -13.79
C ILE A 18 -9.63 2.07 -14.18
N GLY A 19 -10.87 1.68 -14.45
CA GLY A 19 -11.22 0.38 -15.05
C GLY A 19 -11.72 -0.70 -14.08
N PHE A 20 -11.97 -0.39 -12.81
CA PHE A 20 -12.54 -1.36 -11.86
C PHE A 20 -14.07 -1.30 -11.85
N ALA A 21 -14.71 -2.41 -12.24
CA ALA A 21 -16.15 -2.51 -12.26
C ALA A 21 -16.76 -2.37 -10.84
N PRO A 22 -17.90 -1.68 -10.69
CA PRO A 22 -18.64 -1.66 -9.43
C PRO A 22 -18.96 -3.10 -8.98
N GLY A 23 -18.80 -3.38 -7.69
CA GLY A 23 -19.00 -4.73 -7.14
C GLY A 23 -17.77 -5.64 -7.23
N SER A 24 -16.69 -5.24 -7.91
CA SER A 24 -15.40 -5.96 -7.87
C SER A 24 -14.60 -5.68 -6.59
N TYR A 25 -15.04 -4.73 -5.77
CA TYR A 25 -14.48 -4.38 -4.47
C TYR A 25 -15.61 -4.01 -3.49
N THR A 26 -15.32 -4.07 -2.19
CA THR A 26 -16.19 -3.54 -1.14
C THR A 26 -15.38 -2.57 -0.31
N ILE A 27 -15.82 -1.32 -0.22
CA ILE A 27 -15.28 -0.32 0.69
C ILE A 27 -16.39 0.00 1.67
N ALA A 28 -16.29 -0.56 2.87
CA ALA A 28 -17.23 -0.38 3.95
C ALA A 28 -16.86 0.81 4.86
N ASP A 29 -15.59 1.20 4.90
CA ASP A 29 -15.16 2.48 5.45
C ASP A 29 -13.83 2.96 4.82
N GLY A 30 -13.56 4.26 4.92
CA GLY A 30 -12.33 4.88 4.39
C GLY A 30 -11.09 4.75 5.28
N SER A 31 -11.23 4.19 6.49
CA SER A 31 -10.12 4.03 7.44
C SER A 31 -9.37 2.71 7.28
N GLY A 32 -10.02 1.71 6.68
CA GLY A 32 -9.53 0.34 6.60
C GLY A 32 -9.86 -0.53 7.81
N LEU A 33 -10.64 -0.04 8.80
CA LEU A 33 -10.96 -0.76 10.03
C LEU A 33 -12.08 -1.79 9.86
N SER A 34 -12.95 -1.60 8.87
CA SER A 34 -13.97 -2.57 8.54
C SER A 34 -13.34 -3.81 7.92
N ARG A 35 -13.65 -4.96 8.52
CA ARG A 35 -13.32 -6.27 7.96
C ARG A 35 -14.08 -6.57 6.67
N TYR A 36 -15.09 -5.76 6.35
CA TYR A 36 -15.85 -5.84 5.09
C TYR A 36 -15.20 -5.02 3.97
N ASN A 37 -14.04 -4.38 4.22
CA ASN A 37 -13.22 -3.84 3.14
C ASN A 37 -12.59 -5.01 2.38
N LEU A 38 -13.13 -5.29 1.18
CA LEU A 38 -12.67 -6.37 0.31
C LEU A 38 -12.06 -5.74 -0.94
N CYS A 39 -10.74 -5.80 -1.04
CA CYS A 39 -9.99 -5.40 -2.22
C CYS A 39 -8.87 -6.41 -2.46
N THR A 40 -8.50 -6.57 -3.72
CA THR A 40 -7.37 -7.41 -4.14
C THR A 40 -6.06 -6.60 -4.10
N PRO A 41 -4.90 -7.25 -3.91
CA PRO A 41 -3.60 -6.59 -4.07
C PRO A 41 -3.46 -5.88 -5.42
N GLU A 42 -3.96 -6.50 -6.49
CA GLU A 42 -3.93 -5.96 -7.85
C GLU A 42 -4.71 -4.65 -7.97
N GLN A 43 -5.90 -4.57 -7.36
CA GLN A 43 -6.70 -3.35 -7.33
C GLN A 43 -5.98 -2.21 -6.61
N VAL A 44 -5.34 -2.50 -5.47
CA VAL A 44 -4.60 -1.49 -4.72
C VAL A 44 -3.37 -1.02 -5.48
N ALA A 45 -2.59 -1.95 -6.06
CA ALA A 45 -1.42 -1.61 -6.86
C ALA A 45 -1.80 -0.79 -8.11
N ALA A 46 -2.88 -1.15 -8.79
CA ALA A 46 -3.36 -0.40 -9.95
C ALA A 46 -3.85 1.01 -9.58
N ALA A 47 -4.56 1.17 -8.46
CA ALA A 47 -4.97 2.48 -7.98
C ALA A 47 -3.76 3.36 -7.62
N LEU A 48 -2.77 2.80 -6.91
CA LEU A 48 -1.50 3.49 -6.63
C LEU A 48 -0.78 3.90 -7.92
N LEU A 49 -0.69 3.00 -8.89
CA LEU A 49 -0.03 3.26 -10.17
C LEU A 49 -0.77 4.33 -10.98
N ALA A 50 -2.10 4.35 -10.95
CA ALA A 50 -2.90 5.38 -11.61
C ALA A 50 -2.64 6.76 -10.97
N LEU A 51 -2.66 6.86 -9.64
CA LEU A 51 -2.34 8.09 -8.91
C LEU A 51 -0.90 8.55 -9.15
N TYR A 52 0.05 7.61 -9.19
CA TYR A 52 1.45 7.91 -9.46
C TYR A 52 1.70 8.43 -10.87
N ARG A 53 0.91 7.99 -11.85
CA ARG A 53 1.03 8.45 -13.25
C ARG A 53 0.39 9.82 -13.48
N ASP A 54 -0.50 10.26 -12.60
CA ASP A 54 -1.09 11.60 -12.65
C ASP A 54 -0.08 12.64 -12.10
N PRO A 55 0.40 13.58 -12.93
CA PRO A 55 1.39 14.58 -12.49
C PRO A 55 0.89 15.51 -11.39
N LEU A 56 -0.42 15.72 -11.28
CA LEU A 56 -1.03 16.57 -10.25
C LEU A 56 -1.14 15.84 -8.91
N LEU A 57 -1.37 14.52 -8.92
CA LEU A 57 -1.58 13.73 -7.71
C LEU A 57 -0.30 13.07 -7.20
N ARG A 58 0.67 12.78 -8.08
CA ARG A 58 1.91 12.10 -7.72
C ARG A 58 2.66 12.77 -6.55
N PRO A 59 2.86 14.11 -6.50
CA PRO A 59 3.58 14.74 -5.40
C PRO A 59 2.86 14.52 -4.06
N GLU A 60 1.54 14.75 -4.03
CA GLU A 60 0.71 14.58 -2.83
C GLU A 60 0.67 13.12 -2.37
N LEU A 61 0.55 12.18 -3.31
CA LEU A 61 0.63 10.74 -3.02
C LEU A 61 1.95 10.38 -2.34
N LEU A 62 3.08 10.82 -2.89
CA LEU A 62 4.40 10.48 -2.34
C LEU A 62 4.65 11.11 -0.98
N VAL A 63 4.12 12.31 -0.71
CA VAL A 63 4.18 12.96 0.60
C VAL A 63 3.32 12.24 1.63
N ALA A 64 2.14 11.73 1.23
CA ALA A 64 1.23 11.02 2.12
C ALA A 64 1.74 9.63 2.55
N LEU A 65 2.73 9.07 1.85
CA LEU A 65 3.28 7.75 2.13
C LEU A 65 4.51 7.83 3.06
N PRO A 66 4.45 7.22 4.27
CA PRO A 66 5.59 7.11 5.17
C PRO A 66 6.83 6.50 4.50
N VAL A 67 8.01 6.95 4.93
CA VAL A 67 9.32 6.53 4.43
C VAL A 67 9.92 5.48 5.37
N ALA A 68 10.31 4.34 4.81
CA ALA A 68 10.87 3.23 5.59
C ALA A 68 12.18 3.59 6.29
N GLY A 69 12.28 3.26 7.59
CA GLY A 69 13.43 3.59 8.43
C GLY A 69 13.59 5.08 8.73
N VAL A 70 12.54 5.89 8.51
CA VAL A 70 12.57 7.34 8.74
C VAL A 70 11.37 7.79 9.58
N ASP A 71 10.14 7.55 9.13
CA ASP A 71 8.96 8.14 9.77
C ASP A 71 7.70 7.24 9.79
N GLY A 72 6.62 7.83 10.35
CA GLY A 72 5.29 7.24 10.41
C GLY A 72 5.29 5.84 11.03
N THR A 73 4.53 4.93 10.43
CA THR A 73 4.45 3.54 10.88
C THR A 73 5.60 2.66 10.36
N LEU A 74 6.53 3.22 9.56
CA LEU A 74 7.64 2.49 8.97
C LEU A 74 9.00 2.80 9.58
N TRP A 75 9.07 3.67 10.60
CA TRP A 75 10.33 4.14 11.18
C TRP A 75 11.25 3.03 11.73
N ARG A 76 10.69 1.87 12.14
CA ARG A 76 11.46 0.68 12.60
C ARG A 76 11.76 -0.35 11.50
N ARG A 77 11.28 -0.15 10.27
CA ARG A 77 11.49 -1.11 9.17
C ARG A 77 12.91 -0.96 8.60
N PHE A 78 13.46 -2.07 8.10
CA PHE A 78 14.84 -2.15 7.57
C PHE A 78 15.90 -1.64 8.57
N PRO A 79 15.98 -2.22 9.79
CA PRO A 79 16.89 -1.75 10.85
C PRO A 79 18.37 -1.81 10.45
N ASN A 80 18.74 -2.67 9.50
CA ASN A 80 20.10 -2.81 8.98
C ASN A 80 20.41 -1.81 7.84
N GLY A 81 19.44 -0.99 7.43
CA GLY A 81 19.61 0.04 6.39
C GLY A 81 19.39 -0.43 4.95
N ASP A 82 19.33 -1.74 4.71
CA ASP A 82 19.17 -2.41 3.41
C ASP A 82 17.93 -2.01 2.57
N GLY A 83 16.94 -1.35 3.18
CA GLY A 83 15.83 -0.71 2.46
C GLY A 83 15.42 0.66 3.00
N ARG A 84 16.26 1.26 3.85
CA ARG A 84 15.99 2.58 4.45
C ARG A 84 15.90 3.66 3.37
N ALA A 85 14.87 4.50 3.46
CA ALA A 85 14.56 5.57 2.50
C ALA A 85 14.31 5.13 1.05
N ARG A 86 14.35 3.83 0.76
CA ARG A 86 14.08 3.25 -0.57
C ARG A 86 12.67 2.73 -0.73
N VAL A 87 11.86 2.78 0.33
CA VAL A 87 10.46 2.36 0.31
C VAL A 87 9.60 3.47 0.89
N ARG A 88 8.52 3.82 0.18
CA ARG A 88 7.44 4.67 0.66
C ARG A 88 6.14 3.90 0.60
N ALA A 89 5.50 3.65 1.74
CA ALA A 89 4.33 2.78 1.76
C ALA A 89 3.39 3.06 2.93
N LYS A 90 2.11 2.74 2.73
CA LYS A 90 1.11 2.79 3.78
C LYS A 90 0.97 1.41 4.42
N THR A 91 0.91 1.39 5.75
CA THR A 91 0.61 0.18 6.53
C THR A 91 -0.89 0.05 6.81
N GLY A 92 -1.37 -1.18 6.79
CA GLY A 92 -2.63 -1.62 7.40
C GLY A 92 -2.37 -2.79 8.35
N THR A 93 -2.96 -2.79 9.54
CA THR A 93 -2.83 -3.93 10.46
C THR A 93 -4.11 -4.10 11.27
N MET A 94 -4.61 -5.33 11.32
CA MET A 94 -5.66 -5.77 12.24
C MET A 94 -5.28 -7.16 12.78
N THR A 95 -6.03 -7.68 13.74
CA THR A 95 -5.85 -9.07 14.18
C THR A 95 -5.99 -10.03 13.01
N GLY A 96 -4.91 -10.77 12.71
CA GLY A 96 -4.83 -11.73 11.61
C GLY A 96 -4.66 -11.10 10.21
N VAL A 97 -4.46 -9.78 10.11
CA VAL A 97 -4.31 -9.07 8.82
C VAL A 97 -3.14 -8.09 8.87
N SER A 98 -2.28 -8.15 7.86
CA SER A 98 -1.17 -7.23 7.68
C SER A 98 -1.01 -6.86 6.21
N CYS A 99 -1.13 -5.57 5.94
CA CYS A 99 -1.04 -5.02 4.60
C CYS A 99 0.07 -3.96 4.54
N LEU A 100 0.76 -3.93 3.40
CA LEU A 100 1.74 -2.90 3.06
C LEU A 100 1.64 -2.63 1.55
N ALA A 101 1.41 -1.39 1.15
CA ALA A 101 1.31 -1.02 -0.26
C ALA A 101 1.96 0.33 -0.52
N GLY A 102 2.64 0.48 -1.65
CA GLY A 102 3.37 1.68 -1.99
C GLY A 102 4.40 1.48 -3.10
N PHE A 103 5.52 2.18 -2.99
CA PHE A 103 6.59 2.23 -3.98
C PHE A 103 7.94 1.85 -3.38
N ALA A 104 8.74 1.12 -4.15
CA ALA A 104 10.12 0.74 -3.82
C ALA A 104 11.06 1.19 -4.94
N TRP A 105 12.15 1.88 -4.59
CA TRP A 105 13.15 2.39 -5.53
C TRP A 105 14.31 1.39 -5.63
N GLY A 106 14.26 0.61 -6.71
CA GLY A 106 15.24 -0.40 -7.09
C GLY A 106 16.47 0.19 -7.78
N PRO A 107 17.42 -0.66 -8.20
CA PRO A 107 18.58 -0.24 -8.97
C PRO A 107 18.18 0.27 -10.37
N GLY A 108 19.04 1.12 -10.96
CA GLY A 108 18.86 1.59 -12.34
C GLY A 108 17.60 2.45 -12.56
N GLU A 109 17.27 3.32 -11.59
CA GLU A 109 16.10 4.23 -11.62
C GLU A 109 14.73 3.52 -11.68
N ARG A 110 14.69 2.20 -11.49
CA ARG A 110 13.44 1.44 -11.48
C ARG A 110 12.62 1.75 -10.23
N VAL A 111 11.33 1.97 -10.44
CA VAL A 111 10.35 2.15 -9.36
C VAL A 111 9.35 1.01 -9.44
N TYR A 112 9.26 0.20 -8.38
CA TYR A 112 8.29 -0.87 -8.24
C TYR A 112 7.08 -0.36 -7.48
N CYS A 113 5.89 -0.51 -8.06
CA CYS A 113 4.62 -0.35 -7.34
C CYS A 113 4.20 -1.72 -6.79
N PHE A 114 3.82 -1.79 -5.51
CA PHE A 114 3.51 -3.06 -4.87
C PHE A 114 2.31 -2.96 -3.93
N ALA A 115 1.66 -4.11 -3.71
CA ALA A 115 0.69 -4.33 -2.65
C ALA A 115 0.88 -5.73 -2.07
N LEU A 116 1.17 -5.80 -0.77
CA LEU A 116 1.38 -7.03 -0.02
C LEU A 116 0.25 -7.14 1.01
N MET A 117 -0.60 -8.16 0.88
CA MET A 117 -1.73 -8.40 1.78
C MET A 117 -1.68 -9.82 2.34
N PHE A 118 -1.52 -9.91 3.66
CA PHE A 118 -1.45 -11.18 4.38
C PHE A 118 -2.66 -11.27 5.30
N ASN A 119 -3.56 -12.21 5.00
CA ASN A 119 -4.80 -12.43 5.74
C ASN A 119 -4.78 -13.77 6.48
N ASN A 120 -5.58 -13.87 7.53
CA ASN A 120 -5.81 -15.08 8.32
C ASN A 120 -4.54 -15.75 8.89
N TYR A 121 -3.49 -14.97 9.15
CA TYR A 121 -2.29 -15.51 9.79
C TYR A 121 -2.47 -15.64 11.31
N THR A 122 -1.87 -16.67 11.89
CA THR A 122 -1.87 -16.92 13.34
C THR A 122 -0.54 -16.55 14.02
N ALA A 123 0.49 -16.24 13.23
CA ALA A 123 1.80 -15.82 13.71
C ALA A 123 1.77 -14.41 14.34
N LYS A 124 2.86 -14.02 15.03
CA LYS A 124 3.03 -12.64 15.50
C LYS A 124 3.10 -11.68 14.32
N ALA A 125 2.43 -10.53 14.42
CA ALA A 125 2.41 -9.52 13.36
C ALA A 125 3.82 -9.11 12.91
N ASP A 126 4.78 -9.03 13.84
CA ASP A 126 6.17 -8.67 13.51
C ASP A 126 6.88 -9.70 12.64
N ALA A 127 6.52 -10.99 12.74
CA ALA A 127 7.06 -12.01 11.84
C ALA A 127 6.55 -11.81 10.42
N VAL A 128 5.27 -11.49 10.25
CA VAL A 128 4.67 -11.21 8.94
C VAL A 128 5.23 -9.92 8.34
N ARG A 129 5.46 -8.89 9.17
CA ARG A 129 6.12 -7.65 8.74
C ARG A 129 7.54 -7.89 8.26
N ARG A 130 8.30 -8.78 8.91
CA ARG A 130 9.62 -9.19 8.42
C ARG A 130 9.55 -9.86 7.05
N ILE A 131 8.59 -10.76 6.83
CA ILE A 131 8.39 -11.36 5.50
C ILE A 131 8.09 -10.29 4.44
N GLN A 132 7.27 -9.30 4.75
CA GLN A 132 7.04 -8.17 3.85
C GLN A 132 8.34 -7.41 3.54
N ASP A 133 9.17 -7.15 4.55
CA ASP A 133 10.45 -6.48 4.38
C ASP A 133 11.41 -7.34 3.54
N ASP A 134 11.44 -8.65 3.75
CA ASP A 134 12.27 -9.60 3.01
C ASP A 134 11.90 -9.61 1.52
N ILE A 135 10.60 -9.71 1.18
CA ILE A 135 10.11 -9.60 -0.21
C ILE A 135 10.53 -8.28 -0.85
N LEU A 136 10.46 -7.18 -0.09
CA LEU A 136 10.88 -5.88 -0.58
C LEU A 136 12.40 -5.80 -0.77
N ARG A 137 13.22 -6.41 0.10
CA ARG A 137 14.68 -6.47 -0.11
C ARG A 137 15.02 -7.16 -1.41
N GLU A 138 14.37 -8.28 -1.72
CA GLU A 138 14.56 -8.96 -3.00
C GLU A 138 14.26 -8.01 -4.17
N LEU A 139 13.13 -7.30 -4.15
CA LEU A 139 12.81 -6.30 -5.20
C LEU A 139 13.85 -5.17 -5.30
N LEU A 140 14.44 -4.78 -4.17
CA LEU A 140 15.46 -3.73 -4.10
C LEU A 140 16.84 -4.20 -4.59
N GLU A 141 17.05 -5.50 -4.74
CA GLU A 141 18.31 -6.13 -5.18
C GLU A 141 18.22 -6.77 -6.57
N VAL A 142 17.02 -7.00 -7.11
CA VAL A 142 16.81 -7.53 -8.47
C VAL A 142 17.53 -6.63 -9.49
N ALA A 143 18.62 -7.16 -10.05
CA ALA A 143 19.36 -6.60 -11.16
C ALA A 143 18.53 -6.69 -12.46
N PRO A 144 18.74 -5.76 -13.42
CA PRO A 144 18.00 -5.72 -14.68
C PRO A 144 18.20 -6.94 -15.57
#